data_AF-A0A952Q479-F1
#
_entry.id   AF-A0A952Q479-F1
#
_cell.length_a   1.000
_cell.length_b   1.000
_cell.length_c   1.000
_cell.angle_alpha   90.00
_cell.angle_beta   90.00
_cell.angle_gamma   90.00
#
_symmetry.space_group_name_H-M   'P 1'
#
loop_
_entity.id
_entity.type
_entity.pdbx_description
1 polymer ?
#
loop_
_entity_poly.entity_id
_entity_poly.type
_entity_poly.pdbx_seq_one_letter_code
_entity_poly.pdbx_strand_id
1 'polypeptide(L)'
;MTFIEIRGRVNERGELEFDPPHDLPVGEVRIIIEALDPAAEAADEALWDEQFAKSQHVLDMLVEEVRAEEEQGLIQDFDPDKDIL
;
A
#
# COMPACT_ATOMS: atom_id res chain seq x y z
N MET A 1 0.58 -16.94 -22.82
CA MET A 1 -0.77 -16.34 -22.82
C MET A 1 -0.70 -15.20 -21.82
N THR A 2 -0.93 -13.96 -22.25
CA THR A 2 -0.76 -12.78 -21.41
C THR A 2 -2.14 -12.21 -21.12
N PHE A 3 -2.45 -12.00 -19.84
CA PHE A 3 -3.72 -11.42 -19.40
C PHE A 3 -3.47 -10.00 -18.92
N ILE A 4 -4.37 -9.10 -19.30
CA ILE A 4 -4.37 -7.73 -18.80
C ILE A 4 -5.39 -7.68 -17.66
N GLU A 5 -4.92 -7.37 -16.45
CA GLU A 5 -5.76 -7.13 -15.28
C GLU A 5 -6.14 -5.65 -15.26
N ILE A 6 -7.44 -5.36 -15.38
CA ILE A 6 -7.98 -4.01 -15.29
C ILE A 6 -8.79 -3.93 -13.99
N ARG A 7 -8.35 -3.06 -13.08
CA ARG A 7 -9.07 -2.73 -11.83
C ARG A 7 -9.88 -1.45 -12.05
N GLY A 8 -11.13 -1.45 -11.63
CA GLY A 8 -12.04 -0.31 -11.73
C GLY A 8 -12.95 -0.21 -10.52
N ARG A 9 -13.69 0.89 -10.40
CA ARG A 9 -14.70 1.07 -9.36
C ARG A 9 -16.08 1.08 -9.99
N VAL A 10 -17.07 0.59 -9.25
CA VAL A 10 -18.48 0.72 -9.62
C VAL A 10 -18.96 2.08 -9.10
N ASN A 11 -19.48 2.92 -9.99
CA ASN A 11 -20.01 4.24 -9.63
C ASN A 11 -21.39 4.12 -8.94
N GLU A 12 -21.92 5.23 -8.43
CA GLU A 12 -23.22 5.27 -7.72
C GLU A 12 -24.42 4.81 -8.57
N ARG A 13 -24.26 4.72 -9.89
CA ARG A 13 -25.28 4.25 -10.84
C ARG A 13 -25.16 2.76 -11.16
N GLY A 14 -24.15 2.08 -10.62
CA GLY A 14 -23.87 0.67 -10.90
C GLY A 14 -23.06 0.45 -12.18
N GLU A 15 -22.42 1.48 -12.73
CA GLU A 15 -21.60 1.38 -13.94
C GLU A 15 -20.12 1.21 -13.57
N LEU A 16 -19.41 0.39 -14.33
CA LEU A 16 -17.96 0.22 -14.17
C LEU A 16 -17.23 1.37 -14.86
N GLU A 17 -16.54 2.19 -14.07
CA GLU A 17 -15.64 3.21 -14.59
C GLU A 17 -14.20 2.69 -14.55
N PHE A 18 -13.59 2.65 -15.73
CA PHE A 18 -12.18 2.33 -15.91
C PHE A 18 -11.52 3.56 -16.52
N ASP A 19 -10.33 3.90 -16.02
CA ASP A 19 -9.44 4.84 -16.69
C ASP A 19 -8.36 4.03 -17.40
N PRO A 20 -8.58 3.55 -18.64
CA PRO A 20 -7.62 2.68 -19.30
C PRO A 20 -6.38 3.50 -19.69
N PRO A 21 -5.16 3.03 -19.38
CA PRO A 21 -3.96 3.61 -19.98
C PRO A 21 -4.05 3.48 -21.51
N HIS A 22 -3.65 4.53 -22.22
CA HIS A 22 -3.81 4.64 -23.68
C HIS A 22 -3.10 3.54 -24.50
N ASP A 23 -2.11 2.86 -23.92
CA ASP A 23 -1.32 1.81 -24.59
C ASP A 23 -1.40 0.48 -23.84
N LEU A 24 -2.45 -0.30 -24.10
CA LEU A 24 -2.57 -1.68 -23.66
C LEU A 24 -2.20 -2.64 -24.81
N PRO A 25 -1.39 -3.69 -24.58
CA PRO A 25 -1.05 -4.65 -25.62
C PRO A 25 -2.29 -5.42 -26.09
N VAL A 26 -2.28 -5.93 -27.32
CA VAL A 26 -3.37 -6.78 -27.81
C VAL A 26 -3.38 -8.09 -27.02
N GLY A 27 -4.50 -8.40 -26.36
CA GLY A 27 -4.63 -9.59 -25.52
C GLY A 27 -6.04 -9.82 -24.99
N GLU A 28 -6.23 -10.91 -24.25
CA GLU A 28 -7.48 -11.18 -23.54
C GLU A 28 -7.53 -10.38 -22.23
N VAL A 29 -8.64 -9.71 -22.00
CA VAL A 29 -8.91 -8.95 -20.77
C VAL A 29 -9.74 -9.82 -19.83
N ARG A 30 -9.27 -9.97 -18.59
CA ARG A 30 -10.05 -10.59 -17.51
C ARG A 30 -10.47 -9.47 -16.56
N ILE A 31 -11.78 -9.23 -16.45
CA ILE A 31 -12.35 -8.30 -15.47
C ILE A 31 -12.68 -9.10 -14.20
N ILE A 32 -12.10 -8.71 -13.08
CA ILE A 32 -12.39 -9.27 -11.76
C ILE A 32 -13.19 -8.21 -11.01
N ILE A 33 -14.44 -8.54 -10.66
CA ILE A 33 -15.30 -7.66 -9.86
C ILE A 33 -15.29 -8.23 -8.45
N GLU A 34 -14.63 -7.55 -7.54
CA GLU A 34 -14.64 -7.87 -6.11
C GLU A 34 -15.64 -6.94 -5.43
N ALA A 35 -16.65 -7.53 -4.79
CA ALA A 35 -17.57 -6.79 -3.93
C ALA A 35 -16.98 -6.81 -2.52
N LEU A 36 -16.54 -5.64 -2.04
CA LEU A 36 -16.20 -5.45 -0.65
C LEU A 36 -17.50 -5.21 0.12
N ASP A 37 -17.71 -5.98 1.20
CA ASP A 37 -18.79 -5.70 2.15
C ASP A 37 -18.37 -4.48 2.99
N PRO A 38 -19.08 -3.34 2.93
CA PRO A 38 -18.70 -2.14 3.68
C PRO A 38 -18.60 -2.39 5.19
N ALA A 39 -19.38 -3.34 5.73
CA ALA A 39 -19.29 -3.70 7.13
C ALA A 39 -18.01 -4.49 7.45
N ALA A 40 -17.54 -5.31 6.51
CA ALA A 40 -16.28 -6.03 6.64
C ALA A 40 -15.08 -5.09 6.49
N GLU A 41 -15.15 -4.13 5.56
CA GLU A 41 -14.12 -3.09 5.40
C GLU A 41 -13.99 -2.23 6.65
N ALA A 42 -15.10 -1.74 7.21
CA ALA A 42 -15.09 -0.98 8.45
C ALA A 42 -14.57 -1.80 9.65
N ALA A 43 -14.81 -3.11 9.68
CA ALA A 43 -14.27 -3.99 10.71
C ALA A 43 -12.76 -4.22 10.54
N ASP A 44 -12.26 -4.32 9.32
CA ASP A 44 -10.84 -4.44 9.00
C ASP A 44 -10.07 -3.15 9.32
N GLU A 45 -10.63 -1.99 8.96
CA GLU A 45 -10.09 -0.67 9.36
C GLU A 45 -10.02 -0.52 10.88
N ALA A 46 -11.09 -0.88 11.60
CA ALA A 46 -11.09 -0.82 13.07
C ALA A 46 -10.06 -1.77 13.69
N LEU A 47 -9.87 -2.97 13.12
CA LEU A 47 -8.83 -3.90 13.54
C LEU A 47 -7.44 -3.34 13.27
N TRP A 48 -7.22 -2.73 12.10
CA TRP A 48 -5.97 -2.06 11.75
C TRP A 48 -5.65 -0.95 12.76
N ASP A 49 -6.62 -0.09 13.06
CA ASP A 49 -6.46 1.01 14.02
C ASP A 49 -6.09 0.48 15.42
N GLU A 50 -6.75 -0.59 15.87
CA GLU A 50 -6.46 -1.21 17.16
C GLU A 50 -5.03 -1.78 17.20
N GLN A 51 -4.61 -2.49 16.16
CA GLN A 51 -3.27 -3.08 16.08
C GLN A 51 -2.19 -2.00 15.97
N PHE A 52 -2.44 -0.95 15.17
CA PHE A 52 -1.53 0.17 15.03
C PHE A 52 -1.38 0.93 16.35
N ALA A 53 -2.47 1.16 17.09
CA ALA A 53 -2.43 1.79 18.41
C ALA A 53 -1.61 0.96 19.42
N LYS A 54 -1.73 -0.37 19.40
CA LYS A 54 -0.90 -1.27 20.23
C LYS A 54 0.58 -1.26 19.84
N SER A 55 0.89 -0.97 18.59
CA SER A 55 2.26 -0.93 18.07
C SER A 55 3.03 0.35 18.41
N GLN A 56 2.34 1.42 18.87
CA GLN A 56 2.96 2.72 19.14
C GLN A 56 4.17 2.63 20.07
N HIS A 57 4.10 1.82 21.13
CA HIS A 57 5.22 1.65 22.05
C HIS A 57 6.46 1.03 21.37
N VAL A 58 6.26 0.08 20.45
CA VAL A 58 7.35 -0.54 19.69
C VAL A 58 7.94 0.47 18.70
N LEU A 59 7.09 1.27 18.05
CA LEU A 59 7.54 2.35 17.16
C LEU A 59 8.35 3.40 17.93
N ASP A 60 7.92 3.79 19.13
CA ASP A 60 8.65 4.72 19.99
C ASP A 60 10.02 4.14 20.39
N MET A 61 10.08 2.86 20.75
CA MET A 61 11.35 2.19 21.05
C MET A 61 12.30 2.18 19.85
N LEU A 62 11.80 1.87 18.65
CA LEU A 62 12.59 1.87 17.43
C LEU A 62 13.12 3.27 17.09
N VAL A 63 12.31 4.31 17.31
CA VAL A 63 12.75 5.70 17.11
C VAL A 63 13.88 6.07 18.07
N GLU A 64 13.77 5.70 19.33
CA GLU A 64 14.82 5.97 20.33
C GLU A 64 16.09 5.17 20.06
N GLU A 65 15.97 3.91 19.60
CA GLU A 65 17.10 3.09 19.17
C GLU A 65 17.84 3.71 17.99
N VAL A 66 17.11 4.11 16.93
CA VAL A 66 17.68 4.77 15.75
C VAL A 66 18.39 6.07 16.13
N ARG A 67 17.80 6.90 17.00
CA ARG A 67 18.46 8.12 17.50
C ARG A 67 19.74 7.82 18.25
N ALA A 68 19.73 6.81 19.12
CA ALA A 68 20.91 6.43 19.88
C ALA A 68 22.04 5.90 18.98
N GLU A 69 21.71 5.19 17.91
CA GLU A 69 22.68 4.73 16.91
C GLU A 69 23.21 5.88 16.03
N GLU A 70 22.38 6.85 15.67
CA GLU A 70 22.79 8.09 14.99
C GLU A 70 23.79 8.89 15.83
N GLU A 71 23.50 9.11 17.13
CA GLU A 71 24.41 9.78 18.06
C GLU A 71 25.76 9.06 18.21
N GLN A 72 25.76 7.73 18.08
CA GLN A 72 26.96 6.90 18.11
C GLN A 72 27.69 6.84 16.75
N GLY A 73 27.15 7.49 15.71
CA GLY A 73 27.70 7.45 14.36
C GLY A 73 27.63 6.07 13.71
N LEU A 74 26.72 5.21 14.18
CA LEU A 74 26.51 3.85 13.66
C LEU A 74 25.55 3.84 12.47
N ILE A 75 24.74 4.88 12.32
CA ILE A 75 23.88 5.11 11.15
C ILE A 75 24.56 6.14 10.26
N GLN A 76 24.70 5.83 8.97
CA GLN A 76 25.18 6.78 7.96
C GLN A 76 23.98 7.45 7.29
N ASP A 77 24.13 8.74 6.98
CA ASP A 77 23.24 9.45 6.06
C ASP A 77 23.35 8.75 4.70
N PHE A 78 22.29 8.02 4.33
CA PHE A 78 22.23 7.36 3.03
C PHE A 78 21.84 8.39 1.96
N ASP A 79 22.79 8.73 1.11
CA ASP A 79 22.59 9.54 -0.09
C ASP A 79 22.37 8.61 -1.28
N PRO A 80 21.13 8.38 -1.76
CA PRO A 80 20.87 7.44 -2.86
C PRO A 80 21.57 7.80 -4.18
N ASP A 81 22.03 9.06 -4.34
CA ASP A 81 22.77 9.51 -5.52
C ASP A 81 24.28 9.26 -5.39
N LYS A 82 24.80 9.04 -4.17
CA LYS A 82 26.24 8.85 -3.89
C LYS A 82 26.59 7.49 -3.29
N ASP A 83 25.67 6.88 -2.54
CA ASP A 83 25.86 5.64 -1.81
C ASP A 83 25.30 4.48 -2.64
N ILE A 84 26.20 3.79 -3.34
CA ILE A 84 25.90 2.60 -4.12
C ILE A 84 26.06 1.38 -3.22
N LEU A 85 25.03 0.53 -3.17
CA LEU A 85 25.01 -0.77 -2.46
C LEU A 85 26.12 -1.72 -2.92
#